data_AF-A0AA43AL12-F1
#
_entry.id   AF-A0AA43AL12-F1
#
_cell.length_a   1.000
_cell.length_b   1.000
_cell.length_c   1.000
_cell.angle_alpha   90.00
_cell.angle_beta   90.00
_cell.angle_gamma   90.00
#
_symmetry.space_group_name_H-M   'P 1'
#
loop_
_entity.id
_entity.type
_entity.pdbx_description
1 polymer ?
#
loop_
_entity_poly.entity_id
_entity_poly.type
_entity_poly.pdbx_seq_one_letter_code
_entity_poly.pdbx_strand_id
1 'polypeptide(L)'
;MAVGIEEVLLPEEQLSGRAFTDEDRELLRSYGGLIEGLADLFGKHCEVVLHSLENLHESVIQIANGFNTGRTLGAPITDLALRMLKDIESTGQDHTQSYFARSRTGALMKSSTIAIRNRNKQVIGLICINLHINAPFHEFVAEFFPTPQQVERQSPETFANSVEELVAQTVDNTIDEINRDPSVANNAKNRFIVTQLFEKGIFDIKDSINLVADKLNISKHTVYLYIRQRKQGEEESE
;
A
#
# COMPACT_ATOMS: atom_id res chain seq x y z
N MET A 1 10.33 32.86 49.54
CA MET A 1 9.96 31.71 48.69
C MET A 1 9.56 32.26 47.33
N ALA A 2 10.48 32.23 46.38
CA ALA A 2 10.18 32.54 44.98
C ALA A 2 9.76 31.21 44.34
N VAL A 3 8.49 31.11 43.95
CA VAL A 3 8.00 29.99 43.16
C VAL A 3 8.54 30.20 41.75
N GLY A 4 9.46 29.33 41.34
CA GLY A 4 10.01 29.32 39.99
C GLY A 4 8.89 29.07 39.00
N ILE A 5 8.69 30.01 38.09
CA ILE A 5 7.85 29.82 36.92
C ILE A 5 8.70 28.97 35.98
N GLU A 6 8.37 27.70 35.82
CA GLU A 6 8.94 26.88 34.74
C GLU A 6 8.57 27.55 33.41
N GLU A 7 9.58 28.10 32.74
CA GLU A 7 9.48 28.54 31.35
C GLU A 7 9.10 27.33 30.50
N VAL A 8 7.84 27.26 30.10
CA VAL A 8 7.38 26.30 29.09
C VAL A 8 7.96 26.77 27.74
N LEU A 9 9.13 26.24 27.39
CA LEU A 9 9.79 26.47 26.10
C LEU A 9 8.82 26.22 24.94
N LEU A 10 8.92 27.05 23.89
CA LEU A 10 8.11 26.86 22.69
C LEU A 10 8.50 25.55 22.01
N PRO A 11 7.58 24.87 21.31
CA PRO A 11 7.80 23.52 20.77
C PRO A 11 8.92 23.51 19.74
N GLU A 12 9.03 24.62 19.00
CA GLU A 12 10.07 24.85 18.01
C GLU A 12 11.46 24.86 18.65
N GLU A 13 11.63 25.42 19.86
CA GLU A 13 12.92 25.49 20.56
C GLU A 13 13.37 24.14 21.12
N GLN A 14 12.43 23.24 21.46
CA GLN A 14 12.74 21.86 21.88
C GLN A 14 13.07 20.92 20.71
N LEU A 15 12.63 21.27 19.50
CA LEU A 15 12.85 20.50 18.28
C LEU A 15 14.03 21.04 17.46
N SER A 16 14.29 22.35 17.50
CA SER A 16 15.41 22.99 16.79
C SER A 16 16.73 22.65 17.48
N GLY A 17 17.46 21.68 16.92
CA GLY A 17 18.77 21.27 17.43
C GLY A 17 19.02 19.77 17.42
N ARG A 18 18.02 18.94 17.05
CA ARG A 18 18.23 17.50 16.87
C ARG A 18 18.93 17.25 15.53
N ALA A 19 20.21 16.93 15.57
CA ALA A 19 20.95 16.51 14.38
C ALA A 19 20.45 15.15 13.91
N PHE A 20 19.87 15.08 12.72
CA PHE A 20 19.43 13.81 12.14
C PHE A 20 20.64 13.07 11.56
N THR A 21 20.66 11.77 11.78
CA THR A 21 21.63 10.86 11.17
C THR A 21 21.25 10.54 9.73
N ASP A 22 22.18 9.97 8.96
CA ASP A 22 21.86 9.48 7.62
C ASP A 22 20.83 8.34 7.66
N GLU A 23 20.86 7.50 8.71
CA GLU A 23 19.83 6.48 8.96
C GLU A 23 18.43 7.10 9.13
N ASP A 24 18.32 8.21 9.85
CA ASP A 24 17.04 8.92 10.03
C ASP A 24 16.51 9.42 8.67
N ARG A 25 17.38 10.01 7.85
CA ARG A 25 17.00 10.52 6.52
C ARG A 25 16.62 9.39 5.56
N GLU A 26 17.32 8.26 5.60
CA GLU A 26 16.97 7.06 4.82
C GLU A 26 15.64 6.46 5.24
N LEU A 27 15.39 6.36 6.55
CA LEU A 27 14.11 5.90 7.08
C LEU A 27 12.97 6.78 6.59
N LEU A 28 13.10 8.10 6.66
CA LEU A 28 12.09 9.02 6.12
C LEU A 28 11.87 8.80 4.62
N ARG A 29 12.94 8.69 3.82
CA ARG A 29 12.86 8.41 2.38
C ARG A 29 12.16 7.09 2.06
N SER A 30 12.29 6.07 2.91
CA SER A 30 11.63 4.77 2.69
C SER A 30 10.11 4.84 2.70
N TYR A 31 9.52 5.89 3.29
CA TYR A 31 8.07 6.11 3.27
C TYR A 31 7.56 6.66 1.95
N GLY A 32 8.42 7.04 0.99
CA GLY A 32 7.95 7.68 -0.24
C GLY A 32 6.96 6.85 -1.04
N GLY A 33 7.18 5.53 -1.14
CA GLY A 33 6.22 4.62 -1.79
C GLY A 33 4.88 4.52 -1.05
N LEU A 34 4.88 4.68 0.29
CA LEU A 34 3.65 4.72 1.07
C LEU A 34 2.84 6.00 0.77
N ILE A 35 3.52 7.15 0.65
CA ILE A 35 2.86 8.43 0.35
C ILE A 35 2.15 8.36 -1.01
N GLU A 36 2.84 7.85 -2.02
CA GLU A 36 2.29 7.69 -3.37
C GLU A 36 1.19 6.63 -3.40
N GLY A 37 1.41 5.45 -2.81
CA GLY A 37 0.43 4.37 -2.79
C GLY A 37 -0.86 4.71 -2.06
N LEU A 38 -0.80 5.44 -0.94
CA LEU A 38 -2.00 5.89 -0.24
C LEU A 38 -2.78 6.93 -1.05
N ALA A 39 -2.08 7.85 -1.70
CA ALA A 39 -2.74 8.86 -2.54
C ALA A 39 -3.35 8.27 -3.81
N ASP A 40 -2.72 7.25 -4.39
CA ASP A 40 -3.26 6.50 -5.53
C ASP A 40 -4.49 5.67 -5.11
N LEU A 41 -4.41 4.97 -3.97
CA LEU A 41 -5.51 4.15 -3.45
C LEU A 41 -6.79 4.94 -3.14
N PHE A 42 -6.64 6.12 -2.50
CA PHE A 42 -7.78 6.95 -2.09
C PHE A 42 -8.14 8.03 -3.12
N GLY A 43 -7.37 8.12 -4.21
CA GLY A 43 -7.57 9.07 -5.28
C GLY A 43 -7.28 10.53 -4.92
N LYS A 44 -7.64 11.42 -5.85
CA LYS A 44 -7.26 12.85 -5.84
C LYS A 44 -7.73 13.64 -4.59
N HIS A 45 -8.71 13.14 -3.85
CA HIS A 45 -9.27 13.80 -2.67
C HIS A 45 -8.55 13.46 -1.36
N CYS A 46 -7.56 12.56 -1.41
CA CYS A 46 -6.69 12.23 -0.30
C CYS A 46 -5.33 12.89 -0.50
N GLU A 47 -5.02 13.89 0.33
CA GLU A 47 -3.68 14.47 0.42
C GLU A 47 -2.87 13.71 1.46
N VAL A 48 -1.66 13.30 1.09
CA VAL A 48 -0.72 12.64 2.00
C VAL A 48 0.57 13.44 2.03
N VAL A 49 1.00 13.85 3.22
CA VAL A 49 2.15 14.73 3.42
C VAL A 49 3.15 14.05 4.35
N LEU A 50 4.39 13.96 3.92
CA LEU A 50 5.51 13.51 4.74
C LEU A 50 6.31 14.72 5.21
N HIS A 51 6.42 14.87 6.52
CA HIS A 51 7.23 15.89 7.18
C HIS A 51 8.51 15.29 7.75
N SER A 52 9.65 15.94 7.51
CA SER A 52 10.84 15.84 8.33
C SER A 52 10.77 16.87 9.46
N LEU A 53 11.12 16.46 10.68
CA LEU A 53 11.23 17.38 11.82
C LEU A 53 12.65 17.98 11.95
N GLU A 54 13.55 17.71 11.00
CA GLU A 54 14.92 18.25 10.98
C GLU A 54 14.93 19.77 10.79
N ASN A 55 14.10 20.28 9.88
CA ASN A 55 13.92 21.71 9.64
C ASN A 55 12.41 22.02 9.55
N LEU A 56 11.86 22.63 10.61
CA LEU A 56 10.43 22.93 10.69
C LEU A 56 9.97 23.97 9.65
N HIS A 57 10.87 24.83 9.17
CA HIS A 57 10.57 25.81 8.12
C HIS A 57 10.47 25.18 6.72
N GLU A 58 11.13 24.05 6.51
CA GLU A 58 11.11 23.28 5.25
C GLU A 58 10.75 21.81 5.53
N SER A 59 9.69 21.62 6.33
CA SER A 59 9.38 20.29 6.86
C SER A 59 8.87 19.32 5.80
N VAL A 60 8.13 19.78 4.79
CA VAL A 60 7.52 18.88 3.79
C VAL A 60 8.59 18.35 2.85
N ILE A 61 8.93 17.06 3.00
CA ILE A 61 9.91 16.36 2.18
C ILE A 61 9.28 15.49 1.09
N GLN A 62 7.98 15.20 1.21
CA GLN A 62 7.20 14.59 0.13
C GLN A 62 5.71 14.93 0.31
N ILE A 63 5.00 15.09 -0.80
CA ILE A 63 3.57 15.39 -0.78
C ILE A 63 2.88 14.81 -2.02
N ALA A 64 1.75 14.16 -1.80
CA ALA A 64 0.84 13.74 -2.85
C ALA A 64 -0.50 14.48 -2.70
N ASN A 65 -1.08 14.88 -3.83
CA ASN A 65 -2.33 15.66 -3.91
C ASN A 65 -2.34 16.96 -3.08
N GLY A 66 -1.19 17.64 -2.96
CA GLY A 66 -1.01 18.87 -2.17
C GLY A 66 -1.88 20.06 -2.59
N PHE A 67 -2.50 20.00 -3.78
CA PHE A 67 -3.46 21.00 -4.24
C PHE A 67 -4.71 21.08 -3.35
N ASN A 68 -5.05 20.05 -2.57
CA ASN A 68 -6.19 20.07 -1.65
C ASN A 68 -6.02 21.10 -0.54
N THR A 69 -4.80 21.30 -0.05
CA THR A 69 -4.48 22.34 0.94
C THR A 69 -3.66 23.51 0.38
N GLY A 70 -3.15 23.38 -0.84
CA GLY A 70 -2.24 24.34 -1.48
C GLY A 70 -0.80 24.22 -0.96
N ARG A 71 -0.44 23.09 -0.36
CA ARG A 71 0.92 22.79 0.11
C ARG A 71 1.80 22.31 -1.03
N THR A 72 3.09 22.57 -0.89
CA THR A 72 4.14 22.17 -1.83
C THR A 72 5.31 21.58 -1.07
N LEU A 73 6.22 20.93 -1.80
CA LEU A 73 7.51 20.51 -1.26
C LEU A 73 8.23 21.71 -0.62
N GLY A 74 8.87 21.48 0.53
CA GLY A 74 9.56 22.50 1.32
C GLY A 74 8.63 23.43 2.11
N ALA A 75 7.31 23.18 2.14
CA ALA A 75 6.43 23.98 2.98
C ALA A 75 6.73 23.78 4.49
N PRO A 76 6.50 24.82 5.32
CA PRO A 76 6.73 24.72 6.75
C PRO A 76 5.71 23.80 7.42
N ILE A 77 6.05 23.33 8.62
CA ILE A 77 5.11 22.63 9.49
C ILE A 77 4.02 23.61 9.94
N THR A 78 2.82 23.12 10.23
CA THR A 78 1.74 23.97 10.74
C THR A 78 1.60 23.86 12.25
N ASP A 79 1.05 24.89 12.88
CA ASP A 79 0.71 24.89 14.32
C ASP A 79 -0.13 23.68 14.72
N LEU A 80 -1.03 23.24 13.83
CA LEU A 80 -1.84 22.06 14.08
C LEU A 80 -0.98 20.79 14.12
N ALA A 81 -0.06 20.61 13.18
CA ALA A 81 0.85 19.46 13.17
C ALA A 81 1.79 19.47 14.39
N LEU A 82 2.25 20.66 14.83
CA LEU A 82 3.02 20.81 16.07
C LEU A 82 2.21 20.42 17.32
N ARG A 83 0.92 20.78 17.39
CA ARG A 83 0.04 20.31 18.47
C ARG A 83 -0.14 18.80 18.44
N MET A 84 -0.38 18.22 17.26
CA MET A 84 -0.53 16.77 17.12
C MET A 84 0.76 16.03 17.53
N LEU A 85 1.94 16.56 17.19
CA LEU A 85 3.22 16.03 17.64
C LEU A 85 3.33 16.01 19.17
N LYS A 86 2.94 17.09 19.86
CA LYS A 86 2.91 17.11 21.33
C LYS A 86 1.95 16.09 21.92
N ASP A 87 0.78 15.94 21.33
CA ASP A 87 -0.21 14.97 21.79
C ASP A 87 0.34 13.54 21.64
N ILE A 88 1.00 13.24 20.53
CA ILE A 88 1.71 11.98 20.26
C ILE A 88 2.84 11.75 21.28
N GLU A 89 3.68 12.76 21.53
CA GLU A 89 4.80 12.65 22.47
C GLU A 89 4.32 12.47 23.93
N SER A 90 3.25 13.15 24.32
CA SER A 90 2.70 13.07 25.68
C SER A 90 1.94 11.76 25.95
N THR A 91 1.24 11.22 24.95
CA THR A 91 0.49 9.96 25.07
C THR A 91 1.36 8.73 24.83
N GLY A 92 2.52 8.90 24.20
CA GLY A 92 3.37 7.80 23.75
C GLY A 92 2.76 6.98 22.60
N GLN A 93 1.66 7.44 22.00
CA GLN A 93 1.05 6.79 20.85
C GLN A 93 1.83 7.09 19.58
N ASP A 94 1.62 6.28 18.54
CA ASP A 94 2.23 6.47 17.22
C ASP A 94 1.32 7.20 16.23
N HIS A 95 0.08 7.48 16.61
CA HIS A 95 -0.86 8.22 15.77
C HIS A 95 -1.88 8.99 16.62
N THR A 96 -2.51 9.99 16.00
CA THR A 96 -3.65 10.71 16.57
C THR A 96 -4.96 10.01 16.22
N GLN A 97 -5.98 10.14 17.07
CA GLN A 97 -7.35 9.90 16.63
C GLN A 97 -7.71 10.82 15.46
N SER A 98 -8.59 10.38 14.56
CA SER A 98 -8.99 11.21 13.41
C SER A 98 -9.65 12.49 13.88
N TYR A 99 -9.21 13.63 13.33
CA TYR A 99 -9.72 14.95 13.66
C TYR A 99 -10.18 15.70 12.41
N PHE A 100 -10.84 16.83 12.61
CA PHE A 100 -11.26 17.70 11.51
C PHE A 100 -10.48 19.00 11.52
N ALA A 101 -10.05 19.44 10.34
CA ALA A 101 -9.32 20.68 10.14
C ALA A 101 -9.88 21.42 8.93
N ARG A 102 -9.56 22.71 8.79
CA ARG A 102 -9.85 23.46 7.57
C ARG A 102 -8.57 23.74 6.81
N SER A 103 -8.61 23.54 5.49
CA SER A 103 -7.52 23.93 4.60
C SER A 103 -7.45 25.46 4.44
N ARG A 104 -6.42 25.96 3.75
CA ARG A 104 -6.30 27.38 3.41
C ARG A 104 -7.46 27.91 2.56
N THR A 105 -8.10 27.03 1.78
CA THR A 105 -9.28 27.36 0.95
C THR A 105 -10.59 27.25 1.72
N GLY A 106 -10.54 26.92 3.02
CA GLY A 106 -11.71 26.74 3.88
C GLY A 106 -12.37 25.36 3.76
N ALA A 107 -11.85 24.49 2.89
CA ALA A 107 -12.33 23.12 2.74
C ALA A 107 -12.19 22.34 4.04
N LEU A 108 -13.22 21.57 4.39
CA LEU A 108 -13.19 20.69 5.54
C LEU A 108 -12.37 19.44 5.20
N MET A 109 -11.39 19.15 6.05
CA MET A 109 -10.50 18.00 5.95
C MET A 109 -10.75 17.08 7.14
N LYS A 110 -10.89 15.78 6.88
CA LYS A 110 -10.78 14.75 7.91
C LYS A 110 -9.35 14.22 7.88
N SER A 111 -8.63 14.38 8.98
CA SER A 111 -7.19 14.21 9.02
C SER A 111 -6.75 13.20 10.09
N SER A 112 -5.59 12.60 9.86
CA SER A 112 -4.86 11.80 10.83
C SER A 112 -3.37 12.10 10.72
N THR A 113 -2.68 12.17 11.85
CA THR A 113 -1.22 12.33 11.92
C THR A 113 -0.60 11.08 12.52
N ILE A 114 0.43 10.54 11.86
CA ILE A 114 1.19 9.35 12.28
C ILE A 114 2.64 9.77 12.50
N ALA A 115 3.21 9.37 13.64
CA ALA A 115 4.59 9.63 13.99
C ALA A 115 5.54 8.62 13.34
N ILE A 116 6.66 9.10 12.81
CA ILE A 116 7.78 8.25 12.42
C ILE A 116 8.84 8.34 13.51
N ARG A 117 9.18 7.19 14.11
CA ARG A 117 10.19 7.11 15.16
C ARG A 117 11.44 6.39 14.68
N ASN A 118 12.59 6.91 15.06
CA ASN A 118 13.86 6.22 14.80
C ASN A 118 14.13 5.10 15.82
N ARG A 119 15.29 4.44 15.69
CA ARG A 119 15.73 3.37 16.59
C ARG A 119 15.82 3.80 18.06
N ASN A 120 16.10 5.08 18.30
CA ASN A 120 16.14 5.68 19.64
C ASN A 120 14.76 6.08 20.18
N LYS A 121 13.67 5.67 19.50
CA LYS A 121 12.26 6.02 19.80
C LYS A 121 11.94 7.52 19.71
N GLN A 122 12.85 8.31 19.13
CA GLN A 122 12.64 9.74 18.90
C GLN A 122 11.76 9.94 17.68
N VAL A 123 10.78 10.85 17.76
CA VAL A 123 9.97 11.23 16.60
C VAL A 123 10.84 12.09 15.67
N ILE A 124 11.04 11.61 14.44
CA ILE A 124 11.86 12.26 13.41
C ILE A 124 11.02 12.79 12.24
N GLY A 125 9.78 12.33 12.11
CA GLY A 125 8.90 12.75 11.04
C GLY A 125 7.44 12.54 11.36
N LEU A 126 6.57 13.09 10.52
CA LEU A 126 5.13 12.93 10.59
C LEU A 126 4.57 12.57 9.21
N ILE A 127 3.61 11.67 9.18
CA ILE A 127 2.76 11.43 8.00
C ILE A 127 1.38 12.00 8.31
N CYS A 128 0.97 12.99 7.54
CA CYS A 128 -0.35 13.59 7.64
C CYS A 128 -1.22 13.09 6.48
N ILE A 129 -2.29 12.37 6.78
CA ILE A 129 -3.29 11.92 5.81
C ILE A 129 -4.50 12.85 5.95
N ASN A 130 -4.88 13.53 4.88
CA ASN A 130 -5.93 14.55 4.88
C ASN A 130 -6.96 14.26 3.78
N LEU A 131 -8.18 13.92 4.18
CA LEU A 131 -9.28 13.64 3.26
C LEU A 131 -10.14 14.89 3.06
N HIS A 132 -10.26 15.35 1.82
CA HIS A 132 -11.10 16.49 1.46
C HIS A 132 -12.58 16.08 1.39
N ILE A 133 -13.28 16.19 2.52
CA ILE A 133 -14.67 15.69 2.64
C ILE A 133 -15.74 16.64 2.08
N ASN A 134 -15.36 17.86 1.70
CA ASN A 134 -16.24 18.79 0.97
C ASN A 134 -16.30 18.49 -0.53
N ALA A 135 -15.53 17.51 -1.02
CA ALA A 135 -15.60 17.08 -2.40
C ALA A 135 -17.03 16.64 -2.77
N PRO A 136 -17.51 16.91 -4.00
CA PRO A 136 -18.76 16.35 -4.46
C PRO A 136 -18.76 14.83 -4.29
N PHE A 137 -19.78 14.29 -3.63
CA PHE A 137 -19.83 12.87 -3.28
C PHE A 137 -19.62 11.94 -4.49
N HIS A 138 -20.17 12.29 -5.65
CA HIS A 138 -20.00 11.50 -6.87
C HIS A 138 -18.54 11.44 -7.36
N GLU A 139 -17.76 12.52 -7.22
CA GLU A 139 -16.34 12.51 -7.56
C GLU A 139 -15.56 11.68 -6.55
N PHE A 140 -15.87 11.83 -5.26
CA PHE A 140 -15.21 11.07 -4.20
C PHE A 140 -15.40 9.56 -4.37
N VAL A 141 -16.64 9.13 -4.64
CA VAL A 141 -16.94 7.69 -4.81
C VAL A 141 -16.40 7.17 -6.15
N ALA A 142 -16.30 8.00 -7.19
CA ALA A 142 -15.74 7.62 -8.48
C ALA A 142 -14.30 7.09 -8.38
N GLU A 143 -13.50 7.61 -7.44
CA GLU A 143 -12.11 7.15 -7.21
C GLU A 143 -12.04 5.68 -6.75
N PHE A 144 -13.12 5.11 -6.21
CA PHE A 144 -13.17 3.72 -5.73
C PHE A 144 -13.78 2.75 -6.73
N PHE A 145 -14.25 3.23 -7.88
CA PHE A 145 -14.76 2.36 -8.95
C PHE A 145 -13.64 2.03 -9.94
N PRO A 146 -13.58 0.78 -10.43
CA PRO A 146 -12.53 0.37 -11.34
C PRO A 146 -12.66 1.12 -12.67
N THR A 147 -11.55 1.70 -13.13
CA THR A 147 -11.44 2.20 -14.50
C THR A 147 -11.37 1.05 -15.51
N PRO A 148 -11.71 1.25 -16.79
CA PRO A 148 -11.64 0.19 -17.80
C PRO A 148 -10.28 -0.53 -17.85
N GLN A 149 -9.18 0.21 -17.68
CA GLN A 149 -7.82 -0.35 -17.63
C GLN A 149 -7.54 -1.18 -16.38
N GLN A 150 -8.18 -0.86 -15.24
CA GLN A 150 -8.07 -1.66 -14.02
C GLN A 150 -8.93 -2.91 -14.09
N VAL A 151 -10.07 -2.87 -14.79
CA VAL A 151 -10.91 -4.07 -15.02
C VAL A 151 -10.13 -5.12 -15.80
N GLU A 152 -9.37 -4.73 -16.83
CA GLU A 152 -8.51 -5.64 -17.60
C GLU A 152 -7.37 -6.26 -16.77
N ARG A 153 -6.97 -5.61 -15.68
CA ARG A 153 -5.92 -6.10 -14.76
C ARG A 153 -6.47 -6.91 -13.58
N GLN A 154 -7.79 -7.10 -13.48
CA GLN A 154 -8.37 -7.91 -12.41
C GLN A 154 -7.90 -9.36 -12.55
N SER A 155 -6.93 -9.72 -11.71
CA SER A 155 -6.51 -11.11 -11.55
C SER A 155 -7.28 -11.69 -10.36
N PRO A 156 -7.94 -12.83 -10.50
CA PRO A 156 -8.57 -13.48 -9.35
C PRO A 156 -7.49 -13.87 -8.34
N GLU A 157 -7.46 -13.17 -7.20
CA GLU A 157 -6.63 -13.59 -6.06
C GLU A 157 -7.29 -14.76 -5.33
N THR A 158 -6.46 -15.74 -4.94
CA THR A 158 -6.90 -16.90 -4.17
C THR A 158 -6.51 -16.70 -2.71
N PHE A 159 -7.49 -16.51 -1.83
CA PHE A 159 -7.28 -16.30 -0.40
C PHE A 159 -7.28 -17.63 0.35
N ALA A 160 -6.10 -18.24 0.47
CA ALA A 160 -5.91 -19.51 1.16
C ALA A 160 -5.21 -19.32 2.52
N ASN A 161 -5.56 -20.15 3.50
CA ASN A 161 -4.94 -20.15 4.83
C ASN A 161 -3.71 -21.06 4.92
N SER A 162 -3.47 -21.87 3.88
CA SER A 162 -2.26 -22.70 3.75
C SER A 162 -1.83 -22.83 2.30
N VAL A 163 -0.59 -23.29 2.10
CA VAL A 163 -0.02 -23.55 0.77
C VAL A 163 -0.81 -24.65 0.04
N GLU A 164 -1.24 -25.68 0.75
CA GLU A 164 -2.05 -26.77 0.21
C GLU A 164 -3.44 -26.27 -0.22
N GLU A 165 -4.06 -25.39 0.58
CA GLU A 165 -5.34 -24.76 0.25
C GLU A 165 -5.19 -23.83 -0.97
N LEU A 166 -4.08 -23.10 -1.09
CA LEU A 166 -3.77 -22.24 -2.23
C LEU A 166 -3.70 -23.06 -3.52
N VAL A 167 -2.93 -24.15 -3.51
CA VAL A 167 -2.82 -25.04 -4.68
C VAL A 167 -4.19 -25.64 -5.01
N ALA A 168 -4.92 -26.16 -4.02
CA ALA A 168 -6.22 -26.77 -4.24
C ALA A 168 -7.24 -25.80 -4.84
N GLN A 169 -7.40 -24.60 -4.27
CA GLN A 169 -8.31 -23.58 -4.80
C GLN A 169 -7.87 -23.07 -6.16
N THR A 170 -6.57 -22.85 -6.40
CA THR A 170 -6.09 -22.41 -7.71
C THR A 170 -6.37 -23.45 -8.79
N VAL A 171 -6.22 -24.74 -8.45
CA VAL A 171 -6.57 -25.86 -9.34
C VAL A 171 -8.07 -25.87 -9.62
N ASP A 172 -8.91 -25.81 -8.59
CA ASP A 172 -10.37 -25.82 -8.75
C ASP A 172 -10.87 -24.62 -9.58
N ASN A 173 -10.37 -23.42 -9.31
CA ASN A 173 -10.70 -22.22 -10.07
C ASN A 173 -10.28 -22.34 -11.54
N THR A 174 -9.08 -22.87 -11.81
CA THR A 174 -8.58 -23.04 -13.19
C THR A 174 -9.36 -24.13 -13.94
N ILE A 175 -9.78 -25.19 -13.25
CA ILE A 175 -10.67 -26.22 -13.82
C ILE A 175 -12.01 -25.59 -14.22
N ASP A 176 -12.61 -24.81 -13.33
CA ASP A 176 -13.90 -24.16 -13.58
C ASP A 176 -13.83 -23.13 -14.72
N GLU A 177 -12.77 -22.31 -14.76
CA GLU A 177 -12.49 -21.36 -15.85
C GLU A 177 -12.45 -22.06 -17.21
N ILE A 178 -11.60 -23.09 -17.35
CA ILE A 178 -11.43 -23.83 -18.61
C ILE A 178 -12.68 -24.66 -18.96
N ASN A 179 -13.42 -25.14 -17.97
CA ASN A 179 -14.66 -25.88 -18.24
C ASN A 179 -15.79 -24.99 -18.77
N ARG A 180 -15.82 -23.72 -18.37
CA ARG A 180 -16.80 -22.73 -18.82
C ARG A 180 -16.46 -22.14 -20.18
N ASP A 181 -15.21 -22.24 -20.64
CA ASP A 181 -14.80 -21.76 -21.95
C ASP A 181 -15.26 -22.73 -23.08
N PRO A 182 -16.22 -22.33 -23.93
CA PRO A 182 -16.72 -23.19 -25.01
C PRO A 182 -15.71 -23.33 -26.17
N SER A 183 -14.67 -22.49 -26.22
CA SER A 183 -13.63 -22.56 -27.25
C SER A 183 -12.64 -23.69 -27.01
N VAL A 184 -12.55 -24.20 -25.79
CA VAL A 184 -11.62 -25.28 -25.41
C VAL A 184 -12.25 -26.64 -25.65
N ALA A 185 -11.70 -27.39 -26.60
CA ALA A 185 -12.12 -28.77 -26.86
C ALA A 185 -11.93 -29.67 -25.64
N ASN A 186 -12.89 -30.56 -25.37
CA ASN A 186 -12.87 -31.43 -24.18
C ASN A 186 -11.59 -32.28 -24.06
N ASN A 187 -11.02 -32.75 -25.17
CA ASN A 187 -9.78 -33.52 -25.18
C ASN A 187 -8.53 -32.67 -24.90
N ALA A 188 -8.62 -31.35 -25.01
CA ALA A 188 -7.53 -30.42 -24.75
C ALA A 188 -7.60 -29.79 -23.35
N LYS A 189 -8.74 -29.88 -22.65
CA LYS A 189 -8.96 -29.24 -21.34
C LYS A 189 -7.86 -29.55 -20.33
N ASN A 190 -7.49 -30.81 -20.14
CA ASN A 190 -6.44 -31.19 -19.19
C ASN A 190 -5.07 -30.55 -19.54
N ARG A 191 -4.75 -30.42 -20.83
CA ARG A 191 -3.53 -29.73 -21.28
C ARG A 191 -3.60 -28.24 -20.98
N PHE A 192 -4.71 -27.59 -21.28
CA PHE A 192 -4.92 -26.16 -20.99
C PHE A 192 -4.87 -25.86 -19.49
N ILE A 193 -5.53 -26.69 -18.66
CA ILE A 193 -5.51 -26.51 -17.20
C ILE A 193 -4.08 -26.61 -16.66
N VAL A 194 -3.32 -27.65 -17.05
CA VAL A 194 -1.92 -27.79 -16.62
C VAL A 194 -1.04 -26.64 -17.12
N THR A 195 -1.30 -26.13 -18.32
CA THR A 195 -0.57 -24.99 -18.89
C THR A 195 -0.84 -23.70 -18.10
N GLN A 196 -2.11 -23.39 -17.84
CA GLN A 196 -2.50 -22.23 -17.02
C GLN A 196 -1.93 -22.32 -15.61
N LEU A 197 -1.94 -23.51 -14.99
CA LEU A 197 -1.35 -23.71 -13.66
C LEU A 197 0.17 -23.51 -13.67
N PHE A 198 0.83 -23.85 -14.78
CA PHE A 198 2.26 -23.60 -14.96
C PHE A 198 2.57 -22.11 -15.06
N GLU A 199 1.77 -21.35 -15.82
CA GLU A 199 1.89 -19.89 -15.92
C GLU A 199 1.61 -19.18 -14.59
N LYS A 200 0.70 -19.73 -13.78
CA LYS A 200 0.41 -19.26 -12.41
C LYS A 200 1.50 -19.64 -11.40
N GLY A 201 2.59 -20.30 -11.80
CA GLY A 201 3.71 -20.68 -10.92
C GLY A 201 3.39 -21.77 -9.89
N ILE A 202 2.26 -22.47 -10.04
CA ILE A 202 1.78 -23.44 -9.04
C ILE A 202 2.76 -24.61 -8.86
N PHE A 203 3.52 -24.95 -9.91
CA PHE A 203 4.46 -26.08 -9.86
C PHE A 203 5.79 -25.78 -9.16
N ASP A 204 6.05 -24.53 -8.77
CA ASP A 204 7.19 -24.18 -7.90
C ASP A 204 6.94 -24.59 -6.44
N ILE A 205 5.67 -24.83 -6.09
CA ILE A 205 5.25 -25.31 -4.77
C ILE A 205 5.49 -26.81 -4.68
N LYS A 206 6.09 -27.24 -3.57
CA LYS A 206 6.36 -28.66 -3.30
C LYS A 206 5.05 -29.47 -3.28
N ASP A 207 5.10 -30.68 -3.84
CA ASP A 207 3.98 -31.63 -3.90
C ASP A 207 2.74 -31.19 -4.74
N SER A 208 2.76 -29.99 -5.34
CA SER A 208 1.72 -29.47 -6.23
C SER A 208 1.39 -30.42 -7.40
N ILE A 209 2.41 -31.07 -7.98
CA ILE A 209 2.26 -32.02 -9.09
C ILE A 209 1.38 -33.21 -8.69
N ASN A 210 1.50 -33.68 -7.44
CA ASN A 210 0.68 -34.78 -6.95
C ASN A 210 -0.78 -34.34 -6.83
N LEU A 211 -1.00 -33.17 -6.23
CA LEU A 211 -2.34 -32.62 -6.01
C LEU A 211 -3.07 -32.34 -7.33
N VAL A 212 -2.36 -31.80 -8.33
CA VAL A 212 -2.90 -31.56 -9.68
C VAL A 212 -3.24 -32.87 -10.40
N ALA A 213 -2.35 -33.86 -10.33
CA ALA A 213 -2.57 -35.17 -10.95
C ALA A 213 -3.81 -35.87 -10.37
N ASP A 214 -3.97 -35.84 -9.05
CA ASP A 214 -5.11 -36.42 -8.35
C ASP A 214 -6.42 -35.70 -8.69
N LYS A 215 -6.41 -34.35 -8.68
CA LYS A 215 -7.60 -33.53 -9.01
C LYS A 215 -8.06 -33.69 -10.46
N LEU A 216 -7.14 -33.78 -11.41
CA LEU A 216 -7.44 -33.96 -12.84
C LEU A 216 -7.64 -35.43 -13.24
N ASN A 217 -7.44 -36.36 -12.31
CA ASN A 217 -7.47 -37.80 -12.56
C ASN A 217 -6.57 -38.23 -13.74
N ILE A 218 -5.32 -37.72 -13.74
CA ILE A 218 -4.29 -38.04 -14.74
C ILE A 218 -2.99 -38.49 -14.05
N SER A 219 -2.09 -39.11 -14.81
CA SER A 219 -0.80 -39.52 -14.26
C SER A 219 0.13 -38.31 -14.05
N LYS A 220 1.02 -38.37 -13.05
CA LYS A 220 2.10 -37.38 -12.87
C LYS A 220 2.95 -37.24 -14.14
N HIS A 221 3.17 -38.34 -14.86
CA HIS A 221 3.88 -38.32 -16.15
C HIS A 221 3.16 -37.46 -17.19
N THR A 222 1.82 -37.50 -17.22
CA THR A 222 0.99 -36.64 -18.09
C THR A 222 1.13 -35.16 -17.72
N VAL A 223 1.17 -34.83 -16.42
CA VAL A 223 1.43 -33.45 -15.95
C VAL A 223 2.80 -32.97 -16.42
N TYR A 224 3.86 -33.75 -16.19
CA TYR A 224 5.21 -33.42 -16.66
C TYR A 224 5.29 -33.29 -18.19
N LEU A 225 4.58 -34.14 -18.93
CA LEU A 225 4.52 -34.08 -20.39
C LEU A 225 3.97 -32.73 -20.87
N TYR A 226 2.87 -32.26 -20.29
CA TYR A 226 2.27 -30.98 -20.66
C TYR A 226 3.14 -29.79 -20.26
N ILE A 227 3.74 -29.80 -19.07
CA ILE A 227 4.72 -28.78 -18.65
C ILE A 227 5.89 -28.71 -19.65
N ARG A 228 6.45 -29.86 -20.02
CA ARG A 228 7.57 -29.92 -20.99
C ARG A 228 7.16 -29.41 -22.36
N GLN A 229 5.99 -29.79 -22.86
CA GLN A 229 5.46 -29.32 -24.14
C GLN A 229 5.26 -27.80 -24.15
N ARG A 230 4.83 -27.21 -23.02
CA ARG A 230 4.70 -25.75 -22.91
C ARG A 230 6.05 -25.04 -22.95
N LYS A 231 7.05 -25.54 -22.21
CA LYS A 231 8.42 -24.99 -22.22
C LYS A 231 9.07 -25.05 -23.61
N GLN A 232 8.91 -26.16 -24.32
CA GLN A 232 9.46 -26.32 -25.68
C GLN A 232 8.78 -25.37 -26.69
N GLY A 233 7.50 -25.05 -26.49
CA GLY A 233 6.80 -24.06 -27.32
C GLY A 233 7.22 -22.61 -27.08
N GLU A 234 7.82 -22.28 -25.93
CA GLU A 234 8.39 -20.95 -25.66
C GLU A 234 9.72 -20.77 -26.38
N GLU A 235 10.57 -21.80 -26.36
CA GLU A 235 11.88 -21.80 -27.02
C GLU A 235 11.80 -21.72 -28.56
N GLU A 236 10.67 -22.10 -29.17
CA GLU A 236 10.43 -22.00 -30.61
C GLU A 236 9.74 -20.70 -31.04
N SER A 237 9.27 -19.88 -30.09
CA SER A 237 8.53 -18.63 -30.33
C SER A 237 9.33 -17.36 -30.03
N GLU A 238 10.57 -17.49 -29.54
CA GLU A 238 11.58 -16.43 -29.37
C GLU A 238 12.56 -16.39 -30.56
#